data_AF-X0TNG8-F1
#
_entry.id   AF-X0TNG8-F1
#
_cell.length_a   1.000
_cell.length_b   1.000
_cell.length_c   1.000
_cell.angle_alpha   90.00
_cell.angle_beta   90.00
_cell.angle_gamma   90.00
#
_symmetry.space_group_name_H-M   'P 1'
#
loop_
_entity.id
_entity.type
_entity.pdbx_description
1 polymer ?
#
loop_
_entity_poly.entity_id
_entity_poly.type
_entity_poly.pdbx_seq_one_letter_code
_entity_poly.pdbx_strand_id
1 'polypeptide(L)' 'CKALITYSVTDDCIGCSLCAQRCPADAIEMKPYEKHEIDPEKCIRC' A
#
# COMPACT_ATOMS: atom_id res chain seq x y z
N CYS A 1 -1.31 11.41 -18.06
CA CYS A 1 -2.12 10.18 -17.94
C CYS A 1 -1.60 9.35 -16.77
N LYS A 2 -2.22 9.43 -15.57
CA LYS A 2 -1.80 8.74 -14.32
C LYS A 2 -2.13 7.23 -14.27
N ALA A 3 -2.15 6.55 -15.42
CA ALA A 3 -2.85 5.26 -15.53
C ALA A 3 -2.04 4.02 -15.09
N LEU A 4 -0.73 4.12 -14.83
CA LEU A 4 0.17 2.95 -14.75
C LEU A 4 1.03 2.90 -13.47
N ILE A 5 0.64 3.58 -12.39
CA ILE A 5 1.42 3.55 -11.14
C ILE A 5 0.98 2.31 -10.34
N THR A 6 1.79 1.25 -10.40
CA THR A 6 1.64 0.07 -9.56
C THR A 6 2.53 0.25 -8.33
N TYR A 7 1.90 0.43 -7.18
CA TYR A 7 2.61 0.41 -5.91
C TYR A 7 2.75 -1.06 -5.48
N SER A 8 3.98 -1.47 -5.17
CA SER A 8 4.30 -2.83 -4.77
C SER A 8 5.12 -2.79 -3.49
N VAL A 9 4.80 -3.66 -2.53
CA VAL A 9 5.57 -3.77 -1.30
C VAL A 9 6.72 -4.74 -1.51
N THR A 10 7.95 -4.25 -1.35
CA THR A 10 9.18 -5.04 -1.48
C THR A 10 9.49 -5.81 -0.20
N ASP A 11 10.46 -6.72 -0.25
CA ASP A 11 10.93 -7.48 0.92
C ASP A 11 11.53 -6.59 2.03
N ASP A 12 11.95 -5.37 1.69
CA ASP A 12 12.36 -4.32 2.64
C ASP A 12 11.24 -3.78 3.53
N CYS A 13 10.00 -4.26 3.38
CA CYS A 13 8.90 -3.85 4.24
C CYS A 13 9.11 -4.36 5.67
N ILE A 14 9.55 -3.46 6.55
CA ILE A 14 9.68 -3.71 7.99
C ILE A 14 8.33 -3.69 8.75
N GLY A 15 7.20 -3.63 8.03
CA GLY A 15 5.87 -3.55 8.65
C GLY A 15 5.60 -2.24 9.39
N CYS A 16 6.18 -1.11 8.93
CA CYS A 16 6.07 0.20 9.59
C CYS A 16 4.68 0.87 9.51
N SER A 17 3.75 0.31 8.74
CA SER A 17 2.35 0.77 8.55
C SER A 17 2.14 2.24 8.13
N LEU A 18 3.22 2.97 7.81
CA LEU A 18 3.18 4.34 7.28
C LEU A 18 2.45 4.44 5.93
N CYS A 19 2.60 3.41 5.08
CA CYS A 19 1.93 3.34 3.80
C CYS A 19 0.41 3.22 3.96
N ALA A 20 -0.06 2.36 4.88
CA ALA A 20 -1.48 2.22 5.20
C ALA A 20 -2.06 3.52 5.78
N GLN A 21 -1.36 4.18 6.71
CA GLN A 21 -1.81 5.45 7.28
C GLN A 21 -1.92 6.58 6.26
N ARG A 22 -1.04 6.60 5.25
CA ARG A 22 -1.08 7.60 4.18
C ARG A 22 -2.03 7.24 3.04
N CYS A 23 -2.55 6.02 3.00
CA CYS A 23 -3.38 5.56 1.90
C CYS A 23 -4.79 6.17 2.04
N PRO A 24 -5.21 7.09 1.14
CA PRO A 24 -6.53 7.72 1.24
C PRO A 24 -7.69 6.77 0.88
N ALA A 25 -7.38 5.67 0.20
CA ALA A 25 -8.36 4.69 -0.24
C ALA A 25 -8.38 3.43 0.63
N ASP A 26 -7.62 3.41 1.72
CA ASP A 26 -7.52 2.25 2.62
C ASP A 26 -7.23 0.94 1.84
N ALA A 27 -6.38 1.07 0.81
CA ALA A 27 -6.03 -0.04 -0.08
C ALA A 27 -4.95 -0.95 0.51
N ILE A 28 -4.47 -0.67 1.71
CA ILE A 28 -3.38 -1.40 2.37
C ILE A 28 -3.85 -1.78 3.76
N GLU A 29 -3.91 -3.08 4.06
CA GLU A 29 -4.24 -3.53 5.40
C GLU A 29 -3.14 -3.15 6.39
N MET A 30 -3.54 -2.58 7.53
CA MET A 30 -2.61 -2.14 8.56
C MET A 30 -2.22 -3.33 9.46
N LYS A 31 -1.18 -4.08 9.06
CA LYS A 31 -0.66 -5.21 9.84
C LYS A 31 0.76 -4.90 10.36
N PRO A 32 0.89 -4.44 11.62
CA PRO A 32 2.19 -4.10 12.19
C PRO A 32 3.08 -5.35 12.28
N TYR A 33 4.37 -5.20 11.93
CA TYR A 33 5.35 -6.30 11.83
C TYR A 33 5.07 -7.34 10.74
N GLU A 34 4.10 -7.11 9.87
CA GLU A 34 3.86 -7.95 8.69
C GLU A 34 4.12 -7.19 7.39
N LYS A 35 4.38 -7.96 6.34
CA LYS A 35 4.55 -7.45 4.99
C LYS A 35 3.21 -6.92 4.51
N HIS A 36 3.15 -5.62 4.23
CA HIS A 36 1.91 -5.00 3.78
C HIS A 36 1.63 -5.42 2.33
N GLU A 37 0.36 -5.60 1.97
CA GLU A 37 -0.05 -5.88 0.60
C GLU A 37 -0.98 -4.77 0.13
N ILE A 38 -0.82 -4.38 -1.14
CA ILE A 38 -1.59 -3.30 -1.75
C ILE A 38 -2.67 -3.95 -2.60
N ASP A 39 -3.92 -3.66 -2.27
CA ASP A 39 -5.09 -4.09 -3.03
C ASP A 39 -5.25 -3.20 -4.27
N PRO A 40 -5.03 -3.74 -5.50
CA PRO A 40 -5.13 -2.95 -6.71
C PRO A 40 -6.58 -2.54 -7.04
N GLU A 41 -7.59 -3.20 -6.46
CA GLU A 41 -9.00 -2.87 -6.69
C GLU A 41 -9.41 -1.62 -5.90
N LYS A 42 -8.85 -1.44 -4.69
CA LYS A 42 -9.08 -0.26 -3.86
C LYS A 42 -8.11 0.89 -4.17
N CYS A 43 -7.00 0.61 -4.84
CA CYS A 43 -5.99 1.62 -5.13
C CYS A 43 -6.48 2.68 -6.15
N ILE A 44 -6.77 3.89 -5.67
CA ILE A 44 -7.18 5.02 -6.52
C ILE A 44 -6.03 5.73 -7.24
N ARG A 45 -4.78 5.26 -7.07
CA ARG A 45 -3.56 5.81 -7.70
C ARG A 45 -3.43 7.34 -7.55
N CYS A 46 -3.56 7.82 -6.30
CA CYS A 46 -3.51 9.24 -5.95
C CYS A 46 -2.19 9.91 -6.39
#